data_AF-A0A3R7PUK7-F1
#
_entry.id   AF-A0A3R7PUK7-F1
#
_cell.length_a   1.000
_cell.length_b   1.000
_cell.length_c   1.000
_cell.angle_alpha   90.00
_cell.angle_beta   90.00
_cell.angle_gamma   90.00
#
_symmetry.space_group_name_H-M   'P 1'
#
loop_
_entity.id
_entity.type
_entity.pdbx_description
1 polymer ?
#
loop_
_entity_poly.entity_id
_entity_poly.type
_entity_poly.pdbx_seq_one_letter_code
_entity_poly.pdbx_strand_id
1 'polypeptide(L)'
;MKKIFILMICLGFCSGSVVSSQEIEINRTETLENCKTLGYLSFLAVEKFKTLRSTAADEIELDDAKELLEPVALQAFKMTSGGRNKEQLFDEWNIILTDIFLNEYSDPKVYAKTYIGECMG
;
A
#
# COMPACT_ATOMS: atom_id res chain seq x y z
N MET A 1 35.25 -50.15 38.92
CA MET A 1 35.15 -50.52 37.49
C MET A 1 34.43 -49.40 36.76
N LYS A 2 35.04 -48.95 35.65
CA LYS A 2 34.58 -47.87 34.78
C LYS A 2 33.27 -48.25 34.08
N LYS A 3 32.38 -47.28 33.87
CA LYS A 3 31.88 -46.87 32.54
C LYS A 3 30.95 -45.65 32.68
N ILE A 4 31.51 -44.50 32.33
CA ILE A 4 30.80 -43.28 31.96
C ILE A 4 30.15 -43.55 30.60
N PHE A 5 28.87 -43.20 30.44
CA PHE A 5 28.25 -43.04 29.13
C PHE A 5 27.68 -41.62 29.02
N ILE A 6 28.50 -40.73 28.47
CA ILE A 6 28.10 -39.45 27.91
C ILE A 6 27.74 -39.72 26.44
N LEU A 7 26.49 -39.46 26.04
CA LEU A 7 26.12 -38.92 24.73
C LEU A 7 24.61 -38.65 24.68
N MET A 8 24.17 -37.42 24.97
CA MET A 8 22.90 -36.91 24.42
C MET A 8 23.29 -35.85 23.40
N ILE A 9 23.08 -36.24 22.14
CA ILE A 9 23.44 -35.50 20.95
C ILE A 9 22.62 -34.20 20.94
N CYS A 10 23.31 -33.06 21.04
CA CYS A 10 22.78 -31.78 20.62
C CYS A 10 22.50 -31.86 19.11
N LEU A 11 21.27 -32.22 18.74
CA LEU A 11 20.75 -31.95 17.40
C LEU A 11 20.41 -30.45 17.32
N GLY A 12 21.46 -29.64 17.32
CA GLY A 12 21.42 -28.31 16.73
C GLY A 12 21.68 -28.43 15.23
N PHE A 13 21.12 -27.47 14.50
CA PHE A 13 21.35 -27.18 13.08
C PHE A 13 20.65 -28.09 12.06
N CYS A 14 19.42 -27.71 11.70
CA CYS A 14 19.06 -27.35 10.31
C CYS A 14 17.60 -26.87 10.23
N SER A 15 17.36 -25.58 10.44
CA SER A 15 16.10 -24.92 10.07
C SER A 15 16.35 -23.47 9.62
N GLY A 16 17.40 -23.27 8.82
CA GLY A 16 17.85 -21.94 8.39
C GLY A 16 17.36 -21.47 7.01
N SER A 17 16.52 -22.23 6.28
CA SER A 17 16.23 -21.91 4.87
C SER A 17 14.76 -21.80 4.48
N VAL A 18 13.81 -22.10 5.37
CA VAL A 18 12.36 -22.05 5.05
C VAL A 18 11.72 -20.73 5.51
N VAL A 19 12.24 -20.12 6.57
CA VAL A 19 11.73 -18.84 7.12
C VAL A 19 11.95 -17.68 6.13
N SER A 20 13.11 -17.64 5.47
CA SER A 20 13.45 -16.55 4.53
C SER A 20 12.57 -16.53 3.28
N SER A 21 12.24 -17.68 2.67
CA SER A 21 11.42 -17.70 1.47
C SER A 21 9.97 -17.30 1.74
N GLN A 22 9.43 -17.72 2.88
CA GLN A 22 8.05 -17.42 3.27
C GLN A 22 7.89 -15.94 3.66
N GLU A 23 8.86 -15.37 4.38
CA GLU A 23 8.86 -13.92 4.68
C GLU A 23 8.98 -13.06 3.41
N ILE A 24 9.82 -13.47 2.45
CA ILE A 24 9.95 -12.78 1.15
C ILE A 24 8.63 -12.81 0.38
N GLU A 25 7.94 -13.95 0.35
CA GLU A 25 6.68 -14.12 -0.37
C GLU A 25 5.52 -13.34 0.30
N ILE A 26 5.47 -13.33 1.64
CA ILE A 26 4.52 -12.53 2.42
C ILE A 26 4.73 -11.04 2.15
N ASN A 27 5.98 -10.57 2.20
CA ASN A 27 6.32 -9.17 1.95
C ASN A 27 5.93 -8.76 0.52
N ARG A 28 6.25 -9.58 -0.49
CA ARG A 28 5.87 -9.32 -1.89
C ARG A 28 4.35 -9.24 -2.08
N THR A 29 3.60 -10.11 -1.41
CA THR A 29 2.13 -10.12 -1.48
C THR A 29 1.55 -8.88 -0.80
N GLU A 30 2.08 -8.49 0.36
CA GLU A 30 1.68 -7.28 1.07
C GLU A 30 1.98 -6.01 0.26
N THR A 31 3.16 -5.92 -0.34
CA THR A 31 3.52 -4.82 -1.26
C THR A 31 2.55 -4.75 -2.44
N LEU A 32 2.25 -5.89 -3.08
CA LEU A 32 1.34 -5.92 -4.22
C LEU A 32 -0.07 -5.43 -3.86
N GLU A 33 -0.61 -5.89 -2.72
CA GLU A 33 -1.94 -5.47 -2.27
C GLU A 33 -1.96 -3.98 -1.89
N ASN A 34 -0.90 -3.47 -1.25
CA ASN A 34 -0.76 -2.04 -0.98
C ASN A 34 -0.74 -1.20 -2.26
N CYS A 35 0.05 -1.61 -3.27
CA CYS A 35 0.11 -0.95 -4.57
C CYS A 35 -1.25 -0.94 -5.27
N LYS A 36 -1.98 -2.07 -5.25
CA LYS A 36 -3.34 -2.14 -5.80
C LYS A 36 -4.29 -1.19 -5.08
N THR A 37 -4.23 -1.15 -3.76
CA THR A 37 -5.10 -0.26 -2.96
C THR A 37 -4.85 1.21 -3.25
N LEU A 38 -3.59 1.63 -3.28
CA LEU A 38 -3.22 3.00 -3.66
C LEU A 38 -3.61 3.31 -5.11
N GLY A 39 -3.47 2.35 -6.02
CA GLY A 39 -3.98 2.47 -7.40
C GLY A 39 -5.50 2.61 -7.51
N TYR A 40 -6.26 1.90 -6.68
CA TYR A 40 -7.72 2.06 -6.64
C TYR A 40 -8.13 3.40 -6.04
N LEU A 41 -7.45 3.85 -4.98
CA LEU A 41 -7.69 5.16 -4.39
C LEU A 41 -7.35 6.28 -5.37
N SER A 42 -6.27 6.13 -6.14
CA SER A 42 -5.88 7.11 -7.15
C SER A 42 -6.90 7.24 -8.28
N PHE A 43 -7.47 6.11 -8.74
CA PHE A 43 -8.61 6.14 -9.66
C PHE A 43 -9.76 6.99 -9.11
N LEU A 44 -10.13 6.78 -7.84
CA LEU A 44 -11.23 7.52 -7.20
C LEU A 44 -10.90 9.01 -7.06
N ALA A 45 -9.65 9.35 -6.72
CA ALA A 45 -9.21 10.73 -6.67
C ALA A 45 -9.33 11.43 -8.02
N VAL A 46 -8.82 10.83 -9.10
CA VAL A 46 -8.91 11.43 -10.45
C VAL A 46 -10.38 11.68 -10.83
N GLU A 47 -11.27 10.70 -10.64
CA GLU A 47 -12.70 10.88 -10.93
C GLU A 47 -13.34 11.96 -10.06
N LYS A 48 -12.99 12.00 -8.77
CA LYS A 48 -13.53 12.98 -7.83
C LYS A 48 -13.10 14.39 -8.19
N PHE A 49 -11.81 14.60 -8.47
CA PHE A 49 -11.29 15.91 -8.85
C PHE A 49 -11.85 16.39 -10.19
N LYS A 50 -11.97 15.50 -11.18
CA LYS A 50 -12.65 15.84 -12.45
C LYS A 50 -14.08 16.30 -12.22
N THR A 51 -14.82 15.56 -11.41
CA THR A 51 -16.22 15.90 -11.07
C THR A 51 -16.28 17.25 -10.38
N LEU A 52 -15.49 17.44 -9.32
CA LEU A 52 -15.47 18.69 -8.55
C LEU A 52 -15.18 19.87 -9.49
N ARG A 53 -14.11 19.80 -10.29
CA ARG A 53 -13.74 20.88 -11.24
C ARG A 53 -14.83 21.20 -12.25
N SER A 54 -15.58 20.19 -12.69
CA SER A 54 -16.68 20.39 -13.64
C SER A 54 -17.93 21.01 -13.01
N THR A 55 -18.07 20.96 -11.69
CA THR A 55 -19.30 21.37 -10.97
C THR A 55 -19.10 22.53 -9.99
N ALA A 56 -17.86 22.86 -9.63
CA ALA A 56 -17.58 23.90 -8.64
C ALA A 56 -17.86 25.29 -9.22
N ALA A 57 -18.48 26.14 -8.40
CA ALA A 57 -18.66 27.56 -8.70
C ALA A 57 -17.40 28.38 -8.36
N ASP A 58 -16.60 27.88 -7.44
CA ASP A 58 -15.39 28.48 -6.91
C ASP A 58 -14.17 27.55 -7.11
N GLU A 59 -12.97 28.06 -6.86
CA GLU A 59 -11.75 27.26 -6.90
C GLU A 59 -11.79 26.14 -5.85
N ILE A 60 -11.35 24.94 -6.23
CA ILE A 60 -11.34 23.78 -5.33
C ILE A 60 -10.01 23.73 -4.62
N GLU A 61 -10.03 23.73 -3.30
CA GLU A 61 -8.84 23.55 -2.50
C GLU A 61 -8.48 22.06 -2.36
N LEU A 62 -7.18 21.77 -2.27
CA LEU A 62 -6.69 20.42 -2.05
C LEU A 62 -7.19 19.84 -0.72
N ASP A 63 -7.32 20.68 0.31
CA ASP A 63 -7.70 20.25 1.65
C ASP A 63 -9.17 19.80 1.73
N ASP A 64 -10.08 20.47 1.01
CA ASP A 64 -11.47 20.04 0.88
C ASP A 64 -11.59 18.64 0.25
N ALA A 65 -10.79 18.38 -0.79
CA ALA A 65 -10.78 17.09 -1.45
C ALA A 65 -10.13 16.00 -0.60
N LYS A 66 -9.09 16.32 0.18
CA LYS A 66 -8.48 15.42 1.16
C LYS A 66 -9.50 14.99 2.21
N GLU A 67 -10.22 15.94 2.80
CA GLU A 67 -11.24 15.65 3.82
C GLU A 67 -12.32 14.71 3.28
N LEU A 68 -12.75 14.91 2.02
CA LEU A 68 -13.75 14.06 1.38
C LEU A 68 -13.25 12.63 1.09
N LEU A 69 -11.97 12.47 0.76
CA LEU A 69 -11.40 11.18 0.36
C LEU A 69 -10.73 10.41 1.51
N GLU A 70 -10.38 11.09 2.60
CA GLU A 70 -9.73 10.51 3.77
C GLU A 70 -10.53 9.33 4.38
N PRO A 71 -11.86 9.40 4.57
CA PRO A 71 -12.62 8.26 5.10
C PRO A 71 -12.53 7.01 4.21
N VAL A 72 -12.47 7.20 2.89
CA VAL A 72 -12.36 6.12 1.91
C VAL A 72 -10.97 5.48 1.98
N ALA A 73 -9.92 6.31 2.03
CA ALA A 73 -8.54 5.84 2.20
C ALA A 73 -8.36 5.08 3.53
N LEU A 74 -8.90 5.64 4.62
CA LEU A 74 -8.88 5.01 5.94
C LEU A 74 -9.51 3.61 5.94
N GLN A 75 -10.68 3.48 5.31
CA GLN A 75 -11.36 2.20 5.18
C GLN A 75 -10.56 1.22 4.33
N ALA A 76 -10.03 1.68 3.19
CA ALA A 76 -9.25 0.84 2.29
C ALA A 76 -7.98 0.30 2.96
N PHE A 77 -7.19 1.15 3.63
CA PHE A 77 -5.97 0.71 4.32
C PHE A 77 -6.25 -0.26 5.47
N LYS A 78 -7.38 -0.09 6.17
CA LYS A 78 -7.81 -1.05 7.19
C LYS A 78 -8.09 -2.44 6.58
N MET A 79 -8.64 -2.50 5.38
CA MET A 79 -8.99 -3.76 4.70
C MET A 79 -7.78 -4.44 4.05
N THR A 80 -6.78 -3.69 3.58
CA THR A 80 -5.65 -4.25 2.80
C THR A 80 -4.57 -4.89 3.67
N SER A 81 -4.12 -4.22 4.73
CA SER A 81 -3.00 -4.69 5.56
C SER A 81 -3.41 -5.04 7.00
N GLY A 82 -4.71 -4.97 7.30
CA GLY A 82 -5.21 -4.96 8.68
C GLY A 82 -4.82 -3.67 9.43
N GLY A 83 -4.45 -2.61 8.72
CA GLY A 83 -3.92 -1.37 9.28
C GLY A 83 -2.42 -1.38 9.61
N ARG A 84 -1.70 -2.45 9.27
CA ARG A 84 -0.21 -2.44 9.30
C ARG A 84 0.31 -1.45 8.25
N ASN A 85 1.34 -0.68 8.58
CA ASN A 85 1.91 0.35 7.69
C ASN A 85 0.95 1.47 7.28
N LYS A 86 -0.13 1.71 8.05
CA LYS A 86 -1.13 2.73 7.74
C LYS A 86 -0.53 4.12 7.56
N GLU A 87 0.42 4.52 8.39
CA GLU A 87 1.11 5.82 8.29
C GLU A 87 1.82 5.96 6.93
N GLN A 88 2.63 4.98 6.56
CA GLN A 88 3.30 4.95 5.25
C GLN A 88 2.30 5.00 4.08
N LEU A 89 1.18 4.28 4.19
CA LEU A 89 0.13 4.31 3.17
C LEU A 89 -0.54 5.68 3.07
N PHE A 90 -0.72 6.38 4.19
CA PHE A 90 -1.24 7.75 4.20
C PHE A 90 -0.25 8.77 3.62
N ASP A 91 1.04 8.62 3.91
CA ASP A 91 2.07 9.48 3.33
C ASP A 91 2.10 9.35 1.80
N GLU A 92 2.13 8.12 1.32
CA GLU A 92 2.10 7.80 -0.12
C GLU A 92 0.80 8.29 -0.78
N TRP A 93 -0.33 8.09 -0.10
CA TRP A 93 -1.62 8.59 -0.55
C TRP A 93 -1.69 10.11 -0.67
N ASN A 94 -1.10 10.83 0.29
CA ASN A 94 -1.03 12.29 0.26
C ASN A 94 -0.17 12.80 -0.91
N ILE A 95 0.90 12.09 -1.25
CA ILE A 95 1.72 12.38 -2.43
C ILE A 95 0.88 12.20 -3.70
N ILE A 96 0.22 11.06 -3.84
CA ILE A 96 -0.65 10.74 -4.99
C ILE A 96 -1.77 11.79 -5.14
N LEU A 97 -2.46 12.14 -4.04
CA LEU A 97 -3.52 13.14 -4.07
C LEU A 97 -3.03 14.50 -4.54
N THR A 98 -1.87 14.91 -4.04
CA THR A 98 -1.24 16.18 -4.43
C THR A 98 -0.86 16.17 -5.90
N ASP A 99 -0.27 15.08 -6.39
CA ASP A 99 0.09 14.92 -7.80
C ASP A 99 -1.14 15.00 -8.72
N ILE A 100 -2.22 14.28 -8.36
CA ILE A 100 -3.46 14.30 -9.13
C ILE A 100 -4.11 15.68 -9.12
N PHE A 101 -4.08 16.36 -7.98
CA PHE A 101 -4.59 17.71 -7.86
C PHE A 101 -3.83 18.68 -8.76
N LEU A 102 -2.49 18.65 -8.75
CA LEU A 102 -1.67 19.61 -9.51
C LEU A 102 -1.67 19.35 -11.02
N ASN A 103 -1.74 18.09 -11.45
CA ASN A 103 -1.54 17.72 -12.86
C ASN A 103 -2.82 17.44 -13.64
N GLU A 104 -3.99 17.52 -12.99
CA GLU A 104 -5.31 17.45 -13.63
C GLU A 104 -5.51 16.26 -14.60
N TYR A 105 -5.06 15.06 -14.21
CA TYR A 105 -5.17 13.88 -15.06
C TYR A 105 -6.60 13.64 -15.57
N SER A 106 -6.73 13.32 -16.85
CA SER A 106 -8.03 13.14 -17.51
C SER A 106 -8.54 11.70 -17.48
N ASP A 107 -7.63 10.72 -17.44
CA ASP A 107 -7.94 9.28 -17.48
C ASP A 107 -7.55 8.58 -16.16
N PRO A 108 -8.53 8.34 -15.28
CA PRO A 108 -8.32 7.65 -14.01
C PRO A 108 -7.79 6.23 -14.17
N LYS A 109 -8.22 5.52 -15.22
CA LYS A 109 -7.85 4.12 -15.45
C LYS A 109 -6.42 4.01 -15.90
N VAL A 110 -5.98 4.94 -16.75
CA VAL A 110 -4.57 5.03 -17.17
C VAL A 110 -3.70 5.37 -15.96
N TYR A 111 -4.04 6.41 -15.19
CA TYR A 111 -3.27 6.79 -14.00
C TYR A 111 -3.13 5.61 -13.02
N ALA A 112 -4.23 4.96 -12.64
CA ALA A 112 -4.23 3.85 -11.71
C ALA A 112 -3.39 2.66 -12.19
N LYS A 113 -3.46 2.32 -13.49
CA LYS A 113 -2.65 1.24 -14.06
C LYS A 113 -1.17 1.57 -14.07
N THR A 114 -0.81 2.79 -14.45
CA THR A 114 0.57 3.26 -14.44
C THR A 114 1.13 3.20 -13.03
N TYR A 115 0.41 3.75 -12.05
CA TYR A 115 0.81 3.72 -10.65
C TYR A 115 1.03 2.28 -10.15
N ILE A 116 0.09 1.36 -10.39
CA ILE A 116 0.24 -0.04 -9.97
C ILE A 116 1.46 -0.68 -10.63
N GLY A 117 1.74 -0.36 -11.90
CA GLY A 117 2.91 -0.84 -12.61
C GLY A 117 4.23 -0.35 -12.00
N GLU A 118 4.30 0.95 -11.69
CA GLU A 118 5.48 1.61 -11.15
C GLU A 118 5.73 1.25 -9.68
N CYS A 119 4.67 1.12 -8.88
CA CYS A 119 4.76 0.75 -7.45
C CYS A 119 5.34 -0.66 -7.24
N MET A 120 5.23 -1.54 -8.25
CA MET A 120 5.84 -2.88 -8.23
C MET A 120 7.27 -2.93 -8.81
N GLY A 121 7.75 -1.81 -9.36
CA GLY A 121 8.99 -1.69 -10.13
C GLY A 121 10.26 -1.61 -9.29
#